data_AF-G4ZEJ2-F1
#
_entry.id   AF-G4ZEJ2-F1
#
_cell.length_a   1.000
_cell.length_b   1.000
_cell.length_c   1.000
_cell.angle_alpha   90.00
_cell.angle_beta   90.00
_cell.angle_gamma   90.00
#
_symmetry.space_group_name_H-M   'P 1'
#
loop_
_entity.id
_entity.type
_entity.pdbx_description
1 polymer ?
#
loop_
_entity_poly.entity_id
_entity_poly.type
_entity_poly.pdbx_seq_one_letter_code
_entity_poly.pdbx_strand_id
1 'polypeptide(L)'
;IAYEHDRLVQMRHYLTVKGLLSPERSSWMKLWNEADDGNLLNVTSLTRSAFLRLLEQFTPFYNITTYSPRGGRPKKLRHHHQVLGLLMALYVGSMGQKALCIMFGVPPPTLSRTLNAAEDAMAAALTGF
;
A
#
# COMPACT_ATOMS: atom_id res chain seq x y z
N ILE A 1 -12.46 -5.05 -13.68
CA ILE A 1 -11.43 -4.15 -13.11
C ILE A 1 -11.69 -2.68 -13.46
N ALA A 2 -11.76 -2.27 -14.74
CA ALA A 2 -12.07 -0.88 -15.12
C ALA A 2 -13.44 -0.35 -14.60
N TYR A 3 -14.46 -1.21 -14.59
CA TYR A 3 -15.82 -0.85 -14.15
C TYR A 3 -15.94 -0.59 -12.63
N GLU A 4 -15.13 -1.28 -11.83
CA GLU A 4 -15.07 -1.06 -10.38
C GLU A 4 -14.26 0.19 -10.05
N HIS A 5 -13.20 0.46 -10.81
CA HIS A 5 -12.43 1.69 -10.70
C HIS A 5 -13.32 2.93 -10.91
N ASP A 6 -14.17 2.95 -11.95
CA ASP A 6 -15.05 4.09 -12.24
C ASP A 6 -16.17 4.29 -11.20
N ARG A 7 -16.74 3.22 -10.65
CA ARG A 7 -17.74 3.33 -9.58
C ARG A 7 -17.14 3.89 -8.27
N LEU A 8 -15.86 3.61 -8.00
CA LEU A 8 -15.19 3.99 -6.76
C LEU A 8 -14.71 5.46 -6.75
N VAL A 9 -14.54 6.09 -7.91
CA VAL A 9 -14.17 7.52 -8.03
C VAL A 9 -15.29 8.46 -7.57
N GLN A 10 -16.54 7.99 -7.49
CA GLN A 10 -17.71 8.85 -7.24
C GLN A 10 -18.06 9.14 -5.77
N MET A 11 -17.48 8.46 -4.78
CA MET A 11 -17.80 8.68 -3.35
C MET A 11 -17.04 9.89 -2.76
N ARG A 12 -17.63 11.07 -2.93
CA ARG A 12 -17.18 12.37 -2.41
C ARG A 12 -17.50 12.56 -0.92
N HIS A 13 -16.76 11.87 -0.05
CA HIS A 13 -16.50 12.36 1.31
C HIS A 13 -14.99 12.45 1.48
N TYR A 14 -14.44 13.63 1.16
CA TYR A 14 -13.01 13.87 1.08
C TYR A 14 -12.32 13.59 2.43
N LEU A 15 -11.73 12.40 2.57
CA LEU A 15 -10.61 12.21 3.49
C LEU A 15 -9.49 13.16 3.03
N THR A 16 -9.49 14.35 3.60
CA THR A 16 -8.42 15.31 3.38
C THR A 16 -7.18 14.85 4.11
N VAL A 17 -6.00 15.25 3.61
CA VAL A 17 -4.70 14.87 4.19
C VAL A 17 -4.61 15.19 5.69
N LYS A 18 -5.36 16.18 6.19
CA LYS A 18 -5.41 16.59 7.60
C LYS A 18 -6.12 15.58 8.51
N GLY A 19 -7.01 14.75 7.98
CA GLY A 19 -7.72 13.70 8.74
C GLY A 19 -7.00 12.36 8.78
N LEU A 20 -5.80 12.27 8.18
CA LEU A 20 -5.01 11.04 8.10
C LEU A 20 -3.74 11.18 8.94
N LEU A 21 -3.41 10.13 9.68
CA LEU A 21 -2.09 10.00 10.28
C LEU A 21 -1.02 9.96 9.17
N SER A 22 0.20 10.38 9.50
CA SER A 22 1.32 10.15 8.60
C SER A 22 1.49 8.64 8.38
N PRO A 23 1.93 8.19 7.19
CA PRO A 23 2.17 6.77 6.94
C PRO A 23 3.06 6.10 8.00
N GLU A 24 4.07 6.82 8.52
CA GLU A 24 4.94 6.36 9.62
C GLU A 24 4.23 6.14 10.96
N ARG A 25 3.09 6.79 11.18
CA ARG A 25 2.26 6.66 12.40
C ARG A 25 0.96 5.90 12.14
N SER A 26 0.83 5.29 10.96
CA SER A 26 -0.38 4.62 10.51
C SER A 26 -0.60 3.29 11.23
N SER A 27 -1.82 2.75 11.17
CA SER A 27 -2.13 1.44 11.76
C SER A 27 -1.31 0.33 11.12
N TRP A 28 -0.99 0.44 9.83
CA TRP A 28 -0.08 -0.48 9.16
C TRP A 28 1.30 -0.51 9.81
N MET A 29 1.87 0.64 10.21
CA MET A 29 3.19 0.67 10.85
C MET A 29 3.20 0.04 12.24
N LYS A 30 2.12 0.22 13.01
CA LYS A 30 1.95 -0.49 14.28
C LYS A 30 1.88 -2.00 14.05
N LEU A 31 1.07 -2.43 13.07
CA LEU A 31 0.98 -3.84 12.70
C LEU A 31 2.34 -4.39 12.26
N TRP A 32 3.09 -3.64 11.45
CA TRP A 32 4.40 -4.05 10.97
C TRP A 32 5.43 -4.19 12.09
N ASN A 33 5.43 -3.29 13.08
CA ASN A 33 6.44 -3.25 14.13
C ASN A 33 6.10 -4.13 15.35
N GLU A 34 4.82 -4.23 15.70
CA GLU A 34 4.39 -4.76 17.01
C GLU A 34 3.53 -6.02 16.89
N ALA A 35 2.97 -6.34 15.72
CA ALA A 35 1.99 -7.41 15.62
C ALA A 35 2.60 -8.79 15.34
N ASP A 36 1.96 -9.80 15.92
CA ASP A 36 2.22 -11.21 15.65
C ASP A 36 1.84 -11.63 14.22
N ASP A 37 2.23 -12.85 13.85
CA ASP A 37 1.99 -13.39 12.51
C ASP A 37 0.50 -13.51 12.17
N GLY A 38 -0.38 -13.70 13.17
CA GLY A 38 -1.82 -13.82 12.97
C GLY A 38 -2.46 -12.52 12.49
N ASN A 39 -2.03 -11.39 13.05
CA ASN A 39 -2.51 -10.07 12.63
C ASN A 39 -2.11 -9.74 11.18
N LEU A 40 -0.87 -10.06 10.78
CA LEU A 40 -0.42 -9.83 9.41
C LEU A 40 -1.15 -10.76 8.43
N LEU A 41 -1.37 -12.03 8.83
CA LEU A 41 -2.14 -13.00 8.05
C LEU A 41 -3.57 -12.51 7.81
N ASN A 42 -4.25 -11.97 8.83
CA ASN A 42 -5.62 -11.46 8.67
C ASN A 42 -5.72 -10.27 7.70
N VAL A 43 -4.67 -9.46 7.60
CA VAL A 43 -4.67 -8.26 6.75
C VAL A 43 -4.19 -8.55 5.33
N THR A 44 -3.22 -9.44 5.17
CA THR A 44 -2.54 -9.68 3.89
C THR A 44 -2.78 -11.06 3.30
N SER A 45 -3.45 -11.96 4.03
CA SER A 45 -3.55 -13.40 3.74
C SER A 45 -2.20 -14.11 3.62
N LEU A 46 -1.13 -13.49 4.12
CA LEU A 46 0.22 -14.04 4.14
C LEU A 46 0.78 -14.06 5.56
N THR A 47 1.50 -15.12 5.91
CA THR A 47 2.35 -15.12 7.11
C THR A 47 3.50 -14.14 6.93
N ARG A 48 4.13 -13.72 8.04
CA ARG A 48 5.27 -12.78 7.97
C ARG A 48 6.41 -13.30 7.11
N SER A 49 6.73 -14.59 7.21
CA SER A 49 7.78 -15.21 6.37
C SER A 49 7.41 -15.19 4.88
N ALA A 50 6.17 -15.51 4.52
CA ALA A 50 5.72 -15.47 3.12
C ALA A 50 5.69 -14.04 2.57
N PHE A 51 5.21 -13.09 3.38
CA PHE A 51 5.21 -11.68 3.03
C PHE A 51 6.63 -11.15 2.78
N LEU A 52 7.60 -11.48 3.65
CA LEU A 52 8.99 -11.06 3.49
C LEU A 52 9.64 -11.62 2.22
N ARG A 53 9.39 -12.90 1.89
CA ARG A 53 9.89 -13.49 0.64
C ARG A 53 9.32 -12.78 -0.59
N LEU A 54 8.02 -12.49 -0.58
CA LEU A 54 7.39 -11.73 -1.65
C LEU A 54 7.93 -10.30 -1.71
N LEU A 55 8.21 -9.68 -0.56
CA LEU A 55 8.79 -8.35 -0.47
C LEU A 55 10.19 -8.28 -1.08
N GLU A 56 11.03 -9.29 -0.85
CA GLU A 56 12.36 -9.40 -1.45
C GLU A 56 12.27 -9.44 -2.98
N GLN A 57 11.32 -10.21 -3.53
CA GLN A 57 11.11 -10.28 -4.98
C GLN A 57 10.48 -9.00 -5.56
N PHE A 58 9.60 -8.34 -4.81
CA PHE A 58 8.93 -7.12 -5.23
C PHE A 58 9.85 -5.90 -5.24
N THR A 59 10.78 -5.82 -4.28
CA THR A 59 11.61 -4.63 -4.02
C THR A 59 12.39 -4.11 -5.24
N PRO A 60 13.05 -4.97 -6.06
CA PRO A 60 13.76 -4.52 -7.27
C PRO A 60 12.88 -3.81 -8.31
N PHE A 61 11.59 -4.14 -8.36
CA PHE A 61 10.67 -3.64 -9.39
C PHE A 61 9.91 -2.38 -8.97
N TYR A 62 9.91 -2.02 -7.68
CA TYR A 62 9.24 -0.82 -7.18
C TYR A 62 10.22 0.22 -6.66
N ASN A 63 10.54 1.23 -7.45
CA ASN A 63 11.46 2.28 -7.03
C ASN A 63 10.79 3.31 -6.09
N ILE A 64 11.34 3.47 -4.88
CA ILE A 64 10.97 4.54 -3.94
C ILE A 64 12.02 5.64 -4.00
N THR A 65 11.75 6.66 -4.79
CA THR A 65 12.60 7.85 -4.85
C THR A 65 12.48 8.65 -3.56
N THR A 66 13.53 8.61 -2.73
CA THR A 66 13.61 9.36 -1.46
C THR A 66 14.12 10.78 -1.66
N TYR A 67 14.92 11.01 -2.72
CA TYR A 67 15.51 12.30 -3.06
C TYR A 67 15.41 12.59 -4.56
N SER A 68 15.04 13.84 -4.90
CA SER A 68 15.01 14.35 -6.28
C SER A 68 15.85 15.63 -6.34
N PRO A 69 16.91 15.70 -7.18
CA PRO A 69 17.70 16.92 -7.35
C PRO A 69 16.90 18.10 -7.89
N ARG A 70 15.80 17.82 -8.62
CA ARG A 70 14.90 18.82 -9.21
C ARG A 70 13.87 19.36 -8.20
N GLY A 71 13.96 18.94 -6.94
CA GLY A 71 12.95 19.21 -5.92
C GLY A 71 11.68 18.39 -6.13
N GLY A 72 10.70 18.60 -5.26
CA GLY A 72 9.41 17.90 -5.26
C GLY A 72 9.05 17.32 -3.90
N ARG A 73 7.76 17.04 -3.69
CA ARG A 73 7.29 16.40 -2.46
C ARG A 73 7.66 14.90 -2.48
N PRO A 74 8.36 14.37 -1.46
CA PRO A 74 8.66 12.95 -1.38
C PRO A 74 7.39 12.10 -1.45
N LYS A 75 7.52 10.85 -1.94
CA LYS A 75 6.43 9.87 -1.88
C LYS A 75 5.95 9.73 -0.43
N LYS A 76 4.63 9.56 -0.26
CA LYS A 76 4.02 9.42 1.08
C LYS A 76 4.44 8.12 1.75
N LEU A 77 4.36 7.01 1.03
CA LEU A 77 4.89 5.71 1.47
C LEU A 77 6.39 5.69 1.16
N ARG A 78 7.20 5.43 2.18
CA ARG A 78 8.67 5.47 2.12
C ARG A 78 9.31 4.10 2.19
N HIS A 79 8.53 3.08 2.53
CA HIS A 79 9.01 1.72 2.70
C HIS A 79 8.27 0.75 1.78
N HIS A 80 8.99 -0.19 1.18
CA HIS A 80 8.42 -1.19 0.27
C HIS A 80 7.33 -2.03 0.94
N HIS A 81 7.51 -2.38 2.22
CA HIS A 81 6.50 -3.15 2.97
C HIS A 81 5.17 -2.38 3.12
N GLN A 82 5.19 -1.04 3.15
CA GLN A 82 3.95 -0.24 3.14
C GLN A 82 3.22 -0.38 1.80
N VAL A 83 3.95 -0.38 0.69
CA VAL A 83 3.37 -0.49 -0.67
C VAL A 83 2.85 -1.90 -0.92
N LEU A 84 3.66 -2.91 -0.62
CA LEU A 84 3.25 -4.31 -0.76
C LEU A 84 2.08 -4.65 0.18
N GLY A 85 2.16 -4.20 1.43
CA GLY A 85 1.10 -4.38 2.42
C GLY A 85 -0.23 -3.79 1.96
N LEU A 86 -0.17 -2.61 1.35
CA LEU A 86 -1.34 -1.95 0.79
C LEU A 86 -1.96 -2.76 -0.35
N LEU A 87 -1.12 -3.26 -1.26
CA LEU A 87 -1.57 -4.08 -2.39
C LEU A 87 -2.19 -5.39 -1.92
N MET A 88 -1.58 -6.07 -0.96
CA MET A 88 -2.12 -7.30 -0.39
C MET A 88 -3.43 -7.05 0.34
N ALA A 89 -3.51 -6.01 1.18
CA ALA A 89 -4.75 -5.64 1.85
C ALA A 89 -5.89 -5.31 0.88
N LEU A 90 -5.58 -4.77 -0.31
CA LEU A 90 -6.55 -4.61 -1.39
C LEU A 90 -7.01 -5.95 -1.95
N TYR A 91 -6.08 -6.87 -2.26
CA TYR A 91 -6.41 -8.18 -2.86
C TYR A 91 -7.16 -9.12 -1.93
N VAL A 92 -6.91 -9.05 -0.62
CA VAL A 92 -7.73 -9.77 0.37
C VAL A 92 -9.19 -9.30 0.30
N GLY A 93 -9.44 -8.05 -0.14
CA GLY A 93 -10.80 -7.52 -0.36
C GLY A 93 -11.57 -7.24 0.93
N SER A 94 -10.96 -7.40 2.10
CA SER A 94 -11.60 -7.22 3.40
C SER A 94 -11.81 -5.75 3.78
N MET A 95 -11.15 -4.81 3.07
CA MET A 95 -11.17 -3.39 3.38
C MET A 95 -11.58 -2.53 2.18
N GLY A 96 -12.59 -1.67 2.37
CA GLY A 96 -12.91 -0.64 1.38
C GLY A 96 -11.82 0.44 1.28
N GLN A 97 -11.78 1.19 0.16
CA GLN A 97 -10.73 2.20 -0.09
C GLN A 97 -10.56 3.23 1.05
N LYS A 98 -11.65 3.63 1.70
CA LYS A 98 -11.60 4.55 2.85
C LYS A 98 -10.82 3.95 4.02
N ALA A 99 -11.03 2.66 4.30
CA ALA A 99 -10.34 1.94 5.35
C ALA A 99 -8.84 1.78 5.02
N LEU A 100 -8.52 1.45 3.76
CA LEU A 100 -7.12 1.41 3.28
C LEU A 100 -6.43 2.79 3.42
N CYS A 101 -7.11 3.87 3.03
CA CYS A 101 -6.58 5.23 3.20
C CYS A 101 -6.22 5.54 4.66
N ILE A 102 -7.10 5.17 5.59
CA ILE A 102 -6.89 5.37 7.03
C ILE A 102 -5.76 4.46 7.54
N MET A 103 -5.79 3.18 7.18
CA MET A 103 -4.83 2.19 7.65
C MET A 103 -3.39 2.50 7.25
N PHE A 104 -3.19 3.07 6.05
CA PHE A 104 -1.88 3.40 5.49
C PHE A 104 -1.54 4.90 5.52
N GLY A 105 -2.45 5.76 5.97
CA GLY A 105 -2.21 7.21 6.07
C GLY A 105 -2.07 7.93 4.71
N VAL A 106 -2.67 7.39 3.65
CA VAL A 106 -2.59 7.90 2.28
C VAL A 106 -3.95 8.39 1.79
N PRO A 107 -4.03 9.56 1.12
CA PRO A 107 -5.29 10.05 0.57
C PRO A 107 -5.68 9.27 -0.69
N PRO A 108 -6.97 9.24 -1.09
CA PRO A 108 -7.44 8.42 -2.21
C PRO A 108 -6.69 8.60 -3.55
N PRO A 109 -6.33 9.83 -3.98
CA PRO A 109 -5.56 10.01 -5.22
C PRO A 109 -4.12 9.50 -5.14
N THR A 110 -3.54 9.43 -3.94
CA THR A 110 -2.24 8.79 -3.72
C THR A 110 -2.40 7.28 -3.68
N LEU A 111 -3.44 6.78 -3.02
CA LEU A 111 -3.77 5.36 -2.95
C LEU A 111 -3.85 4.74 -4.36
N SER A 112 -4.70 5.29 -5.23
CA SER A 112 -4.88 4.79 -6.60
C SER A 112 -3.58 4.78 -7.41
N ARG A 113 -2.81 5.88 -7.38
CA ARG A 113 -1.51 5.94 -8.07
C ARG A 113 -0.48 4.95 -7.53
N THR A 114 -0.47 4.75 -6.22
CA THR A 114 0.42 3.77 -5.58
C THR A 114 0.04 2.35 -5.97
N LEU A 115 -1.26 2.03 -5.98
CA LEU A 115 -1.76 0.71 -6.34
C LEU A 115 -1.42 0.37 -7.80
N ASN A 116 -1.73 1.25 -8.76
CA ASN A 116 -1.42 0.97 -10.18
C ASN A 116 0.07 0.66 -10.39
N ALA A 117 0.96 1.50 -9.84
CA ALA A 117 2.40 1.25 -9.94
C ALA A 117 2.86 0.00 -9.18
N ALA A 118 2.17 -0.37 -8.10
CA ALA A 118 2.48 -1.57 -7.34
C ALA A 118 2.01 -2.83 -8.06
N GLU A 119 0.89 -2.78 -8.77
CA GLU A 119 0.40 -3.88 -9.62
C GLU A 119 1.38 -4.16 -10.76
N ASP A 120 1.89 -3.12 -11.44
CA ASP A 120 2.92 -3.28 -12.48
C ASP A 120 4.19 -3.94 -11.93
N ALA A 121 4.66 -3.47 -10.76
CA ALA A 121 5.83 -4.04 -10.11
C ALA A 121 5.60 -5.47 -9.62
N MET A 122 4.39 -5.79 -9.14
CA MET A 122 4.02 -7.15 -8.74
C MET A 122 3.98 -8.09 -9.94
N ALA A 123 3.38 -7.67 -11.05
CA ALA A 123 3.34 -8.44 -12.28
C ALA A 123 4.77 -8.80 -12.74
N ALA A 124 5.69 -7.82 -12.70
CA ALA A 124 7.09 -8.06 -13.02
C ALA A 124 7.77 -9.02 -12.02
N ALA A 125 7.56 -8.82 -10.72
CA ALA A 125 8.12 -9.67 -9.66
C ALA A 125 7.68 -11.14 -9.77
N LEU A 126 6.46 -11.37 -10.24
CA LEU A 126 5.91 -12.72 -10.39
C LEU A 126 6.38 -13.45 -11.65
N THR A 127 7.02 -12.77 -12.61
CA THR A 127 7.58 -13.45 -13.80
C THR A 127 8.78 -14.35 -13.49
N GLY A 128 9.38 -14.20 -12.31
CA GLY A 128 10.52 -15.01 -11.84
C GLY A 128 10.14 -16.24 -11.00
N PHE A 129 8.84 -16.53 -10.84
CA PHE A 129 8.32 -17.73 -10.18
C PHE A 129 7.90 -18.79 -11.20
#